data_AF-A0A924CDX8-F1
#
_entry.id   AF-A0A924CDX8-F1
#
_cell.length_a   1.000
_cell.length_b   1.000
_cell.length_c   1.000
_cell.angle_alpha   90.00
_cell.angle_beta   90.00
_cell.angle_gamma   90.00
#
_symmetry.space_group_name_H-M   'P 1'
#
loop_
_entity.id
_entity.type
_entity.pdbx_description
1 polymer ?
#
loop_
_entity_poly.entity_id
_entity_poly.type
_entity_poly.pdbx_seq_one_letter_code
_entity_poly.pdbx_strand_id
1 'polypeptide(L)'
;MADREKIPADYNEDSIRSLDWKEHIRLRPGMYIGKLGDGSSADDGVYVLMKEVIDNCIDEHTMGYGKHVDVNIDGKTITVRDYGRGIPLGKVVDVVSKINTGAKYDSKAFQKSVGL
;
A
#
# COMPACT_ATOMS: atom_id res chain seq x y z
N MET A 1 36.41 -23.85 -19.37
CA MET A 1 34.96 -23.99 -19.10
C MET A 1 34.25 -23.18 -20.17
N ALA A 2 33.45 -23.84 -21.00
CA ALA A 2 32.91 -23.26 -22.24
C ALA A 2 31.96 -22.09 -21.96
N ASP A 3 32.14 -20.99 -22.71
CA ASP A 3 31.18 -19.91 -22.83
C ASP A 3 29.84 -20.49 -23.29
N ARG A 4 28.81 -20.39 -22.43
CA ARG A 4 27.43 -20.64 -22.85
C ARG A 4 26.99 -19.46 -23.71
N GLU A 5 26.87 -19.69 -25.02
CA GLU A 5 26.13 -18.78 -25.91
C GLU A 5 24.74 -18.51 -25.31
N LYS A 6 24.48 -17.24 -24.98
CA LYS A 6 23.12 -16.76 -24.70
C LYS A 6 22.35 -16.86 -26.00
N ILE A 7 21.48 -17.86 -26.11
CA ILE A 7 20.46 -17.93 -27.16
C ILE A 7 19.71 -16.58 -27.12
N PRO A 8 19.65 -15.81 -28.21
CA PRO A 8 18.84 -14.60 -28.24
C PRO A 8 17.41 -15.01 -27.93
N ALA A 9 16.83 -14.47 -26.85
CA ALA A 9 15.40 -14.62 -26.65
C ALA A 9 14.73 -13.98 -27.87
N ASP A 10 13.91 -14.75 -28.60
CA ASP A 10 13.13 -14.22 -29.71
C ASP A 10 12.20 -13.15 -29.16
N TYR A 11 12.61 -11.90 -29.31
CA TYR A 11 11.85 -10.73 -28.92
C TYR A 11 10.82 -10.45 -30.03
N ASN A 12 9.66 -11.08 -29.89
CA ASN A 12 8.52 -10.94 -30.79
C ASN A 12 7.33 -10.30 -30.06
N GLU A 13 6.21 -10.13 -30.76
CA GLU A 13 5.00 -9.49 -30.20
C GLU A 13 4.48 -10.23 -28.94
N ASP A 14 4.63 -11.56 -28.88
CA ASP A 14 4.23 -12.38 -27.73
C ASP A 14 5.06 -12.09 -26.46
N SER A 15 6.25 -11.49 -26.60
CA SER A 15 7.09 -11.07 -25.46
C SER A 15 6.55 -9.83 -24.74
N ILE A 16 5.64 -9.09 -25.38
CA ILE A 16 4.98 -7.92 -24.80
C ILE A 16 3.71 -8.37 -24.08
N ARG A 17 3.69 -8.17 -22.76
CA ARG A 17 2.56 -8.55 -21.90
C ARG A 17 2.07 -7.40 -21.05
N SER A 18 0.75 -7.29 -20.91
CA SER A 18 0.11 -6.49 -19.88
C SER A 18 -0.23 -7.38 -18.71
N LEU A 19 0.12 -6.95 -17.50
CA LEU A 19 -0.22 -7.67 -16.28
C LEU A 19 -1.45 -7.04 -15.65
N ASP A 20 -2.28 -7.85 -15.01
CA ASP A 20 -3.28 -7.33 -14.08
C ASP A 20 -2.57 -6.54 -12.97
N TRP A 21 -3.17 -5.43 -12.54
CA TRP A 21 -2.57 -4.52 -11.57
C TRP A 21 -2.17 -5.24 -10.27
N LYS A 22 -2.96 -6.23 -9.81
CA LYS A 22 -2.67 -6.98 -8.59
C LYS A 22 -1.45 -7.86 -8.76
N GLU A 23 -1.33 -8.50 -9.92
CA GLU A 23 -0.16 -9.30 -10.28
C GLU A 23 1.08 -8.41 -10.38
N HIS A 24 0.95 -7.24 -11.01
CA HIS A 24 2.04 -6.27 -11.14
C HIS A 24 2.58 -5.81 -9.77
N ILE A 25 1.71 -5.42 -8.83
CA ILE A 25 2.12 -5.03 -7.47
C ILE A 25 2.87 -6.16 -6.78
N ARG A 26 2.38 -7.40 -6.87
CA ARG A 26 3.03 -8.55 -6.22
C ARG A 26 4.37 -8.90 -6.88
N LEU A 27 4.50 -8.71 -8.19
CA LEU A 27 5.73 -8.96 -8.94
C LEU A 27 6.79 -7.87 -8.75
N ARG A 28 6.34 -6.63 -8.49
CA ARG A 28 7.18 -5.44 -8.33
C ARG A 28 6.76 -4.63 -7.09
N PRO A 29 6.75 -5.22 -5.88
CA PRO A 29 6.27 -4.54 -4.68
C PRO A 29 7.11 -3.30 -4.38
N GLY A 30 8.40 -3.29 -4.74
CA GLY A 30 9.25 -2.15 -4.47
C GLY A 30 8.95 -0.87 -5.25
N MET A 31 8.12 -0.95 -6.31
CA MET A 31 7.58 0.26 -6.94
C MET A 31 6.53 0.97 -6.08
N TYR A 32 5.92 0.25 -5.13
CA TYR A 32 4.83 0.75 -4.29
C TYR A 32 5.28 0.99 -2.84
N ILE A 33 6.08 0.09 -2.29
CA ILE A 33 6.51 0.14 -0.87
C ILE A 33 8.01 0.35 -0.69
N GLY A 34 8.76 0.56 -1.77
CA GLY A 34 10.21 0.71 -1.71
C GLY A 34 10.95 -0.60 -1.45
N LYS A 35 12.08 -0.54 -0.74
CA LYS A 35 12.94 -1.70 -0.53
C LYS A 35 12.23 -2.77 0.30
N LEU A 36 12.24 -4.03 -0.16
CA LEU A 36 11.78 -5.14 0.67
C LEU A 36 12.78 -5.42 1.79
N GLY A 37 12.29 -5.76 2.97
CA GLY A 37 13.12 -6.11 4.11
C GLY A 37 12.31 -6.69 5.25
N ASP A 38 13.00 -7.05 6.31
CA ASP A 38 12.43 -7.66 7.53
C ASP A 38 12.18 -6.64 8.64
N GLY A 39 12.43 -5.35 8.37
CA GLY A 39 12.33 -4.27 9.34
C GLY A 39 13.63 -3.98 10.08
N SER A 40 14.73 -4.66 9.75
CA SER A 40 16.06 -4.34 10.30
C SER A 40 16.60 -2.99 9.85
N SER A 41 16.12 -2.46 8.73
CA SER A 41 16.51 -1.14 8.22
C SER A 41 15.32 -0.19 8.14
N ALA A 42 15.55 1.08 8.46
CA ALA A 42 14.50 2.11 8.49
C ALA A 42 13.89 2.40 7.10
N ASP A 43 14.58 2.05 6.02
CA ASP A 43 14.11 2.19 4.64
C ASP A 43 13.32 0.96 4.14
N ASP A 44 13.11 -0.06 4.99
CA ASP A 44 12.36 -1.24 4.62
C ASP A 44 10.85 -0.94 4.47
N GLY A 45 10.25 -1.48 3.42
CA GLY A 45 8.88 -1.21 3.01
C GLY A 45 7.81 -1.66 4.00
N VAL A 46 8.15 -2.49 4.99
CA VAL A 46 7.26 -2.79 6.12
C VAL A 46 6.87 -1.52 6.88
N TYR A 47 7.78 -0.55 7.01
CA TYR A 47 7.49 0.74 7.64
C TYR A 47 6.65 1.65 6.75
N VAL A 48 6.77 1.52 5.41
CA VAL A 48 5.86 2.20 4.48
C VAL A 48 4.45 1.67 4.65
N LEU A 49 4.26 0.34 4.62
CA LEU A 49 2.95 -0.30 4.84
C LEU A 49 2.31 0.14 6.17
N MET A 50 3.10 0.19 7.25
CA MET A 50 2.61 0.64 8.55
C MET A 50 2.21 2.13 8.52
N LYS A 51 3.05 2.98 7.92
CA LYS A 51 2.76 4.42 7.77
C LYS A 51 1.47 4.67 7.00
N GLU A 52 1.21 3.97 5.89
CA GLU A 52 -0.02 4.15 5.12
C GLU A 52 -1.29 3.91 5.96
N VAL A 53 -1.28 2.94 6.88
CA VAL A 53 -2.42 2.71 7.78
C VAL A 53 -2.53 3.83 8.81
N ILE A 54 -1.40 4.23 9.42
CA ILE A 54 -1.36 5.31 10.42
C ILE A 54 -1.77 6.66 9.81
N ASP A 55 -1.35 6.96 8.59
CA ASP A 55 -1.66 8.22 7.90
C ASP A 55 -3.17 8.33 7.66
N ASN A 56 -3.84 7.22 7.29
CA ASN A 56 -5.31 7.19 7.22
C ASN A 56 -5.99 7.48 8.56
N CYS A 57 -5.43 6.99 9.68
CA CYS A 57 -5.92 7.31 11.02
C CYS A 57 -5.69 8.79 11.38
N ILE A 58 -4.53 9.35 11.00
CA ILE A 58 -4.20 10.78 11.20
C ILE A 58 -5.11 11.68 10.38
N ASP A 59 -5.51 11.27 9.18
CA ASP A 59 -6.44 12.02 8.34
C ASP A 59 -7.82 12.16 9.00
N GLU A 60 -8.33 11.08 9.63
CA GLU A 60 -9.54 11.15 10.45
C GLU A 60 -9.37 12.11 11.64
N HIS A 61 -8.26 12.01 12.36
CA HIS A 61 -7.94 12.88 13.49
C HIS A 61 -7.87 14.35 13.09
N THR A 62 -7.24 14.65 11.95
CA THR A 62 -7.10 16.01 11.40
C THR A 62 -8.45 16.61 11.01
N MET A 63 -9.42 15.77 10.62
CA MET A 63 -10.81 16.18 10.38
C MET A 63 -11.62 16.32 11.68
N GLY A 64 -11.00 16.12 12.84
CA GLY A 64 -11.62 16.26 14.16
C GLY A 64 -12.31 14.99 14.66
N TYR A 65 -12.12 13.85 13.99
CA TYR A 65 -12.73 12.57 14.36
C TYR A 65 -11.70 11.62 14.97
N GLY A 66 -12.01 11.07 16.14
CA GLY A 66 -11.05 10.28 16.90
C GLY A 66 -10.02 11.15 17.62
N LYS A 67 -9.67 10.75 18.85
CA LYS A 67 -8.75 11.47 19.72
C LYS A 67 -7.50 10.67 20.05
N HIS A 68 -7.48 9.42 19.63
CA HIS A 68 -6.46 8.45 19.98
C HIS A 68 -6.27 7.47 18.83
N VAL A 69 -5.04 6.98 18.68
CA VAL A 69 -4.69 5.90 17.77
C VAL A 69 -3.86 4.91 18.58
N ASP A 70 -4.37 3.70 18.73
CA ASP A 70 -3.68 2.60 19.38
C ASP A 70 -2.84 1.85 18.35
N VAL A 71 -1.55 1.65 18.65
CA VAL A 71 -0.68 0.78 17.86
C VAL A 71 -0.19 -0.34 18.76
N ASN A 72 -0.54 -1.58 18.41
CA ASN A 72 -0.14 -2.77 19.14
C ASN A 72 0.66 -3.70 18.21
N ILE A 73 1.75 -4.25 18.74
CA ILE A 73 2.61 -5.20 18.04
C ILE A 73 2.60 -6.51 18.83
N ASP A 74 2.11 -7.56 18.19
CA ASP A 74 2.13 -8.93 18.72
C ASP A 74 2.88 -9.85 17.75
N GLY A 75 4.14 -10.12 18.07
CA GLY A 75 5.05 -10.88 17.22
C GLY A 75 5.22 -10.24 15.84
N LYS A 76 4.64 -10.86 14.81
CA LYS A 76 4.67 -10.38 13.41
C LYS A 76 3.39 -9.65 12.98
N THR A 77 2.45 -9.47 13.91
CA THR A 77 1.17 -8.81 13.65
C THR A 77 1.21 -7.41 14.23
N ILE A 78 0.90 -6.42 13.40
CA ILE A 78 0.72 -5.03 13.83
C ILE A 78 -0.75 -4.70 13.70
N THR A 79 -1.35 -4.21 14.77
CA THR A 79 -2.73 -3.73 14.80
C THR A 79 -2.70 -2.22 15.03
N VAL A 80 -3.30 -1.47 14.10
CA VAL A 80 -3.52 -0.03 14.23
C VAL A 80 -5.02 0.18 14.38
N ARG A 81 -5.44 0.89 15.44
CA ARG A 81 -6.83 1.19 15.71
C ARG A 81 -7.01 2.68 15.95
N ASP A 82 -7.81 3.31 15.11
CA ASP A 82 -8.34 4.64 15.38
C ASP A 82 -9.77 4.57 15.96
N TYR A 83 -10.24 5.74 16.38
CA TYR A 83 -11.60 5.97 16.84
C TYR A 83 -12.27 7.09 16.03
N GLY A 84 -11.95 7.16 14.74
CA GLY A 84 -12.53 8.09 13.78
C GLY A 84 -13.96 7.70 13.39
N ARG A 85 -14.41 8.17 12.23
CA ARG A 85 -15.76 7.84 11.70
C ARG A 85 -15.86 6.38 11.25
N GLY A 86 -14.72 5.78 10.90
CA GLY A 86 -14.64 4.47 10.29
C GLY A 86 -14.94 4.50 8.79
N ILE A 87 -14.49 3.45 8.09
CA ILE A 87 -14.79 3.26 6.67
C ILE A 87 -16.29 2.94 6.52
N PRO A 88 -17.01 3.58 5.57
CA PRO A 88 -18.40 3.24 5.29
C PRO A 88 -18.56 1.75 4.99
N LEU A 89 -19.41 1.04 5.75
CA LEU A 89 -19.53 -0.42 5.68
C LEU A 89 -19.82 -0.94 4.26
N GLY A 90 -20.65 -0.24 3.48
CA GLY A 90 -20.96 -0.59 2.10
C GLY A 90 -19.80 -0.45 1.10
N LYS A 91 -18.66 0.11 1.53
CA LYS A 91 -17.47 0.36 0.70
C LYS A 91 -16.19 -0.24 1.23
N VAL A 92 -16.22 -0.92 2.39
CA VAL A 92 -15.03 -1.54 3.01
C VAL A 92 -14.30 -2.45 2.04
N VAL A 93 -15.00 -3.37 1.37
CA VAL A 93 -14.38 -4.31 0.42
C VAL A 93 -13.74 -3.57 -0.75
N ASP A 94 -14.43 -2.56 -1.30
CA ASP A 94 -13.92 -1.80 -2.44
C ASP A 94 -12.60 -1.09 -2.11
N VAL A 95 -12.54 -0.37 -0.98
CA VAL A 95 -11.34 0.43 -0.63
C VAL A 95 -10.14 -0.40 -0.19
N VAL A 96 -10.33 -1.65 0.28
CA VAL A 96 -9.21 -2.54 0.65
C VAL A 96 -8.76 -3.48 -0.48
N SER A 97 -9.55 -3.63 -1.54
CA SER A 97 -9.31 -4.64 -2.58
C SER A 97 -9.16 -4.09 -3.99
N LYS A 98 -9.43 -2.80 -4.23
CA LYS A 98 -9.30 -2.15 -5.53
C LYS A 98 -8.33 -0.98 -5.45
N ILE A 99 -7.34 -0.97 -6.34
CA ILE A 99 -6.43 0.17 -6.47
C ILE A 99 -7.19 1.42 -6.90
N ASN A 100 -6.67 2.61 -6.54
CA ASN A 100 -7.24 3.92 -6.91
C ASN A 100 -8.69 4.11 -6.47
N THR A 101 -9.06 3.54 -5.31
CA THR A 101 -10.42 3.62 -4.75
C THR A 101 -10.36 4.24 -3.35
N GLY A 102 -10.95 5.42 -3.19
CA GLY A 102 -10.93 6.16 -1.94
C GLY A 102 -11.83 7.40 -1.99
N ALA A 103 -12.08 8.02 -0.84
CA ALA A 103 -12.91 9.23 -0.71
C ALA A 103 -12.08 10.53 -0.62
N LYS A 104 -10.80 10.47 -1.01
CA LYS A 104 -9.84 11.56 -0.89
C LYS A 104 -9.63 12.34 -2.20
N TYR A 105 -10.36 11.99 -3.25
CA TYR A 105 -10.28 12.64 -4.57
C TYR A 105 -11.09 13.93 -4.66
N ASP A 106 -12.10 14.11 -3.81
CA ASP A 106 -12.86 15.34 -3.69
C ASP A 106 -12.66 15.98 -2.31
N SER A 107 -12.35 17.27 -2.28
CA SER A 107 -12.02 18.03 -1.05
C SER A 107 -13.18 18.15 -0.05
N LYS A 108 -14.31 17.48 -0.32
CA LYS A 108 -15.53 17.53 0.47
C LYS A 108 -15.43 16.67 1.73
N ALA A 109 -14.79 15.51 1.65
CA ALA A 109 -14.64 14.60 2.78
C ALA A 109 -13.32 14.81 3.56
N PHE A 110 -12.25 15.20 2.86
CA PHE A 110 -10.93 15.49 3.43
C PHE A 110 -10.34 16.77 2.80
N GLN A 111 -10.14 17.82 3.60
CA GLN A 111 -9.65 19.12 3.09
C GLN A 111 -8.12 19.21 2.95
N LYS A 112 -7.38 18.46 3.78
CA LYS A 112 -5.94 18.22 3.69
C LYS A 112 -5.71 16.79 4.18
N SER A 113 -5.34 15.91 3.27
CA SER A 113 -5.06 14.49 3.55
C SER A 113 -3.59 14.22 3.30
N VAL A 114 -2.97 13.40 4.15
CA VAL A 114 -1.60 12.92 3.98
C VAL A 114 -1.57 11.79 2.94
N GLY A 115 -2.53 10.86 3.00
CA GLY A 115 -2.64 9.78 2.01
C GLY A 115 -3.22 10.24 0.67
N LEU A 116 -2.63 9.80 -0.44
CA LEU A 116 -3.07 10.02 -1.83
C LEU A 116 -2.99 8.73 -2.65
#